data_AF-A0A1Y4LET7-F1
#
_entry.id   AF-A0A1Y4LET7-F1
#
_cell.length_a   1.000
_cell.length_b   1.000
_cell.length_c   1.000
_cell.angle_alpha   90.00
_cell.angle_beta   90.00
_cell.angle_gamma   90.00
#
_symmetry.space_group_name_H-M   'P 1'
#
loop_
_entity.id
_entity.type
_entity.pdbx_description
1 polymer ?
#
loop_
_entity_poly.entity_id
_entity_poly.type
_entity_poly.pdbx_seq_one_letter_code
_entity_poly.pdbx_strand_id
1 'polypeptide(L)' 'MVENKLPDDSIVVQYARQAVAADLKKKKLLKQPIAKFDPKTGKVYMVHSDGTSEVVGEARKGRYSERNP' A
#
# COMPACT_ATOMS: atom_id res chain seq x y z
N MET A 1 -16.93 -33.45 4.13
CA MET A 1 -16.50 -32.51 3.06
C MET A 1 -16.49 -31.14 3.69
N VAL A 2 -15.34 -30.47 3.80
CA VAL A 2 -15.31 -29.09 4.30
C VAL A 2 -15.83 -28.22 3.17
N GLU A 3 -17.02 -27.66 3.32
CA GLU A 3 -17.54 -26.67 2.38
C GLU A 3 -16.52 -25.54 2.25
N ASN A 4 -15.96 -25.39 1.05
CA ASN A 4 -15.02 -24.33 0.73
C ASN A 4 -15.81 -23.03 0.51
N LYS A 5 -16.47 -22.56 1.57
CA LYS A 5 -17.26 -21.33 1.53
C LYS A 5 -16.29 -20.16 1.51
N LEU A 6 -16.27 -19.42 0.40
CA LEU A 6 -15.52 -18.17 0.34
C LEU A 6 -15.97 -17.28 1.51
N PRO A 7 -15.02 -16.71 2.27
CA PRO A 7 -15.37 -15.78 3.32
C PRO A 7 -16.10 -14.58 2.72
N ASP A 8 -17.06 -14.03 3.46
CA ASP A 8 -17.76 -12.81 3.07
C ASP A 8 -16.72 -11.69 2.80
N ASP A 9 -16.91 -10.95 1.72
CA ASP A 9 -16.00 -9.87 1.30
C ASP A 9 -15.75 -8.87 2.43
N SER A 10 -16.73 -8.63 3.30
CA SER A 10 -16.58 -7.73 4.45
C SER A 10 -15.50 -8.23 5.43
N ILE A 11 -15.41 -9.54 5.66
CA ILE A 11 -14.42 -10.17 6.52
C ILE A 11 -13.03 -10.05 5.89
N VAL A 12 -12.92 -10.29 4.58
CA VAL A 12 -11.67 -10.16 3.83
C VAL A 12 -11.14 -8.72 3.90
N VAL A 13 -12.02 -7.73 3.66
CA VAL A 13 -11.68 -6.31 3.74
C VAL A 13 -11.27 -5.91 5.16
N GLN A 14 -11.96 -6.41 6.19
CA GLN A 14 -11.60 -6.16 7.58
C GLN A 14 -10.19 -6.66 7.90
N TYR A 15 -9.87 -7.90 7.54
CA TYR A 15 -8.54 -8.47 7.80
C TYR A 15 -7.44 -7.76 6.99
N ALA A 16 -7.72 -7.39 5.74
CA ALA A 16 -6.77 -6.63 4.93
C ALA A 16 -6.44 -5.27 5.59
N ARG A 17 -7.45 -4.54 6.07
CA ARG A 17 -7.24 -3.28 6.81
C ARG A 17 -6.43 -3.48 8.08
N GLN A 18 -6.71 -4.52 8.85
CA GLN A 18 -5.97 -4.84 10.07
C GLN A 18 -4.51 -5.18 9.78
N ALA A 19 -4.25 -5.98 8.73
CA ALA A 19 -2.89 -6.35 8.32
C ALA A 19 -2.07 -5.11 7.90
N VAL A 20 -2.65 -4.22 7.10
CA VAL A 20 -2.00 -2.95 6.69
C VAL A 20 -1.71 -2.08 7.91
N ALA A 21 -2.66 -1.93 8.84
CA ALA A 21 -2.46 -1.14 10.05
C ALA A 21 -1.33 -1.70 10.93
N ALA A 22 -1.26 -3.02 11.08
CA ALA A 22 -0.21 -3.70 11.84
C ALA A 22 1.17 -3.52 11.19
N ASP A 23 1.26 -3.68 9.87
CA ASP A 23 2.51 -3.47 9.12
C ASP A 23 3.01 -2.02 9.23
N LEU A 24 2.12 -1.04 9.05
CA LEU A 24 2.46 0.38 9.22
C LEU A 24 2.92 0.68 10.65
N LYS A 25 2.27 0.12 11.68
CA LYS A 25 2.70 0.29 13.07
C LYS A 25 4.08 -0.32 13.31
N LYS A 26 4.33 -1.52 12.80
CA LYS A 26 5.63 -2.20 12.89
C LYS A 26 6.73 -1.37 12.23
N LYS A 27 6.50 -0.91 10.99
CA LYS A 27 7.47 -0.07 10.26
C LYS A 27 7.82 1.21 11.02
N LYS A 28 6.83 1.90 11.59
CA LYS A 28 7.07 3.08 12.43
C LYS A 28 7.95 2.78 13.64
N LEU A 29 7.63 1.70 14.38
CA LEU A 29 8.41 1.30 15.56
C LEU A 29 9.85 0.94 15.21
N LEU A 30 10.05 0.28 14.07
CA LEU A 30 11.37 -0.11 13.56
C LEU A 30 12.08 1.01 12.80
N LYS A 31 11.52 2.23 12.75
CA LYS A 31 12.06 3.36 11.98
C LYS A 31 12.29 3.02 10.50
N GLN A 32 11.49 2.09 9.96
CA GLN A 32 11.57 1.71 8.56
C GLN A 32 10.85 2.73 7.68
N PRO A 33 11.36 3.00 6.47
CA PRO A 33 10.69 3.90 5.54
C PRO A 33 9.30 3.41 5.12
N ILE A 34 8.39 4.36 4.90
CA ILE A 34 7.00 4.10 4.51
C ILE A 34 6.70 4.82 3.21
N ALA A 35 6.30 4.05 2.19
CA ALA A 35 5.80 4.60 0.94
C ALA A 35 4.44 5.29 1.15
N LYS A 36 4.31 6.53 0.68
CA LYS A 36 3.09 7.32 0.66
C LYS A 36 2.76 7.75 -0.75
N PHE A 37 1.54 7.45 -1.18
CA PHE A 37 1.03 7.91 -2.46
C PHE A 37 0.33 9.27 -2.28
N ASP A 38 0.68 10.24 -3.13
CA ASP A 38 -0.03 11.51 -3.25
C ASP A 38 -0.96 11.46 -4.47
N PRO A 39 -2.29 11.37 -4.28
CA PRO A 39 -3.23 11.29 -5.38
C PRO A 39 -3.33 12.60 -6.20
N LYS A 40 -2.90 13.75 -5.66
CA LYS A 40 -2.94 15.02 -6.39
C LYS A 40 -1.86 15.06 -7.47
N THR A 41 -0.65 14.64 -7.13
CA THR A 41 0.50 14.66 -8.03
C THR A 41 0.73 13.32 -8.72
N GLY A 42 0.13 12.24 -8.25
CA GLY A 42 0.39 10.88 -8.72
C GLY A 42 1.73 10.32 -8.22
N LYS A 43 2.48 11.04 -7.39
CA LYS A 43 3.81 10.61 -6.94
C LYS A 43 3.73 9.66 -5.75
N VAL A 44 4.68 8.74 -5.69
CA VAL A 44 4.94 7.88 -4.54
C VAL A 44 6.21 8.37 -3.87
N TYR A 45 6.09 8.72 -2.60
CA TYR A 45 7.19 9.20 -1.76
C TYR A 45 7.59 8.12 -0.78
N MET A 46 8.89 7.83 -0.66
CA MET A 46 9.41 7.05 0.46
C MET A 46 9.68 8.02 1.62
N VAL A 47 8.97 7.85 2.74
CA VAL A 47 9.11 8.71 3.92
C VAL A 47 9.93 8.00 4.98
N HIS A 48 11.05 8.60 5.36
CA HIS A 48 11.97 8.06 6.36
C HIS A 48 11.57 8.50 7.77
N SER A 49 12.11 7.81 8.79
CA SER A 49 11.79 8.09 10.19
C SER A 49 12.29 9.44 10.69
N ASP A 50 13.30 10.02 10.03
CA ASP A 50 13.86 11.34 10.33
C ASP A 50 13.05 12.49 9.73
N GLY A 51 11.95 12.18 9.02
CA GLY A 51 11.07 13.16 8.38
C GLY A 51 11.49 13.52 6.95
N THR A 52 12.62 13.02 6.46
CA THR A 52 12.99 13.18 5.04
C THR A 52 12.10 12.34 4.14
N SER A 53 11.95 12.77 2.90
CA SER A 53 11.18 12.03 1.90
C SER A 53 11.75 12.19 0.50
N GLU A 54 11.75 11.10 -0.26
CA GLU A 54 12.23 11.06 -1.64
C GLU A 54 11.16 10.50 -2.57
N VAL A 55 11.15 10.94 -3.83
CA VAL A 55 10.24 10.40 -4.85
C VAL A 55 10.80 9.08 -5.35
N VAL A 56 10.05 8.00 -5.16
CA VAL A 56 10.46 6.63 -5.57
C VAL A 56 9.64 6.08 -6.73
N GLY A 57 8.58 6.80 -7.12
CA GLY A 57 7.77 6.39 -8.25
C GLY A 57 6.66 7.37 -8.59
N GLU A 58 5.99 7.08 -9.69
CA GLU A 58 4.84 7.83 -10.17
C GLU A 58 3.78 6.85 -10.66
N ALA A 59 2.55 7.01 -10.18
CA ALA A 59 1.40 6.30 -10.69
C ALA A 59 1.05 6.87 -12.07
N ARG A 60 1.50 6.16 -13.12
CA ARG A 60 1.11 6.51 -14.49
C ARG A 60 -0.38 6.28 -14.69
N LYS A 61 -1.06 7.28 -15.27
CA LYS A 61 -2.42 7.13 -15.80
C LYS A 61 -2.38 6.25 -17.05
N GLY A 62 -3.34 5.33 -17.17
CA GLY A 62 -3.44 4.39 -18.28
C GLY A 62 -3.47 2.93 -17.81
N ARG A 63 -4.13 2.07 -18.60
CA ARG A 63 -4.16 0.63 -18.33
C ARG A 63 -2.78 0.03 -18.49
N TYR A 64 -2.55 -1.11 -17.83
CA TYR A 64 -1.30 -1.85 -18.01
C TYR A 64 -1.05 -2.23 -19.48
N SER A 65 -2.14 -2.47 -20.24
CA SER A 65 -2.13 -2.77 -21.69
C SER A 65 -1.77 -1.59 -22.59
N GLU A 66 -1.81 -0.36 -22.08
CA GLU A 66 -1.54 0.87 -22.85
C GLU A 66 -0.08 1.33 -22.66
N ARG A 67 0.72 0.59 -21.87
CA ARG A 67 2.12 0.89 -21.64
C ARG A 67 2.95 0.23 -22.74
N ASN A 68 3.53 1.03 -23.65
CA ASN A 68 4.54 0.53 -24.59
C ASN A 68 5.86 0.28 -23.82
N PRO A 69 6.52 -0.89 -23.99
CA PRO A 69 7.74 -1.24 -23.27
C PRO A 69 8.94 -0.37 -23.66
#